data_AF-A0A257MNY3-F1
#
_entry.id   AF-A0A257MNY3-F1
#
_cell.length_a   1.000
_cell.length_b   1.000
_cell.length_c   1.000
_cell.angle_alpha   90.00
_cell.angle_beta   90.00
_cell.angle_gamma   90.00
#
_symmetry.space_group_name_H-M   'P 1'
#
loop_
_entity.id
_entity.type
_entity.pdbx_description
1 polymer ?
#
loop_
_entity_poly.entity_id
_entity_poly.type
_entity_poly.pdbx_seq_one_letter_code
_entity_poly.pdbx_strand_id
1 'polypeptide(L)'
;MPVTFEPHKRLETLEDYVSKIGSYLPLEEIRIQLLRCRLVGYSLVAEINEPAYSRDYVDQIFREVYQNLSEKFGQEIVDPYQDPCTSQYQILDELRSYLSRDLGEHFMAFVRSKFKKAFIPTLRLMTDLCPRVDKYSWQEVKMQLQEIMQEMEVDVTWEECEERLERYLKKIEPVLEKK
;
A
#
# COMPACT_ATOMS: atom_id res chain seq x y z
N MET A 1 14.90 -11.33 -26.00
CA MET A 1 15.39 -11.14 -24.62
C MET A 1 14.42 -10.21 -23.93
N PRO A 2 13.75 -10.61 -22.84
CA PRO A 2 12.92 -9.67 -22.08
C PRO A 2 13.83 -8.59 -21.50
N VAL A 3 13.45 -7.32 -21.68
CA VAL A 3 14.15 -6.18 -21.08
C VAL A 3 13.90 -6.24 -19.57
N THR A 4 14.76 -6.97 -18.85
CA THR A 4 14.80 -6.91 -17.39
C THR A 4 15.46 -5.59 -17.02
N PHE A 5 14.65 -4.56 -16.78
CA PHE A 5 15.14 -3.34 -16.14
C PHE A 5 15.76 -3.71 -14.79
N GLU A 6 17.01 -3.29 -14.60
CA GLU A 6 17.77 -3.54 -13.38
C GLU A 6 16.98 -3.08 -12.13
N PRO A 7 16.91 -3.89 -11.05
CA PRO A 7 16.15 -3.55 -9.84
C PRO A 7 16.51 -2.20 -9.22
N HIS A 8 17.81 -1.84 -9.23
CA HIS A 8 18.28 -0.51 -8.80
C HIS A 8 17.63 0.62 -9.59
N LYS A 9 17.63 0.52 -10.93
CA LYS A 9 17.04 1.56 -11.78
C LYS A 9 15.53 1.69 -11.56
N ARG A 10 14.85 0.58 -11.28
CA ARG A 10 13.42 0.57 -10.94
C ARG A 10 13.15 1.24 -9.59
N LEU A 11 14.05 1.06 -8.61
CA LEU A 11 13.95 1.73 -7.31
C LEU A 11 14.20 3.24 -7.45
N GLU A 12 15.23 3.66 -8.19
CA GLU A 12 15.45 5.08 -8.51
C GLU A 12 14.24 5.71 -9.21
N THR A 13 13.64 4.98 -10.16
CA THR A 13 12.45 5.46 -10.87
C THR A 13 11.24 5.57 -9.93
N LEU A 14 11.11 4.65 -8.97
CA LEU A 14 10.08 4.72 -7.95
C LEU A 14 10.26 5.97 -7.08
N GLU A 15 11.48 6.23 -6.61
CA GLU A 15 11.84 7.41 -5.81
C GLU A 15 11.51 8.72 -6.55
N ASP A 16 11.94 8.84 -7.81
CA ASP A 16 11.63 10.00 -8.64
C ASP A 16 10.12 10.20 -8.79
N TYR A 17 9.39 9.10 -9.05
CA TYR A 17 7.94 9.14 -9.18
C TYR A 17 7.24 9.60 -7.89
N VAL A 18 7.57 9.01 -6.74
CA VAL A 18 6.90 9.36 -5.47
C VAL A 18 7.25 10.77 -5.01
N SER A 19 8.46 11.27 -5.29
CA SER A 19 8.88 12.63 -4.95
C SER A 19 8.05 13.70 -5.70
N LYS A 20 7.57 13.38 -6.90
CA LYS A 20 6.80 14.30 -7.76
C LYS A 20 5.29 14.02 -7.76
N ILE A 21 4.83 12.98 -7.06
CA ILE A 21 3.45 12.49 -7.14
C ILE A 21 2.40 13.56 -6.84
N GLY A 22 2.73 14.48 -5.92
CA GLY A 22 1.87 15.61 -5.55
C GLY A 22 1.56 16.57 -6.69
N SER A 23 2.26 16.51 -7.82
CA SER A 23 2.07 17.41 -8.97
C SER A 23 1.15 16.83 -10.05
N TYR A 24 0.74 15.57 -9.93
CA TYR A 24 0.05 14.85 -11.00
C TYR A 24 -1.35 14.35 -10.65
N LEU A 25 -1.66 14.22 -9.36
CA LEU A 25 -2.85 13.51 -8.90
C LEU A 25 -3.57 14.29 -7.78
N PRO A 26 -4.89 14.09 -7.62
CA PRO A 26 -5.62 14.56 -6.44
C PRO A 26 -5.18 13.76 -5.19
N LEU A 27 -5.40 14.35 -4.00
CA LEU A 27 -4.91 13.81 -2.74
C LEU A 27 -5.41 12.38 -2.45
N GLU A 28 -6.67 12.10 -2.75
CA GLU A 28 -7.30 10.79 -2.57
C GLU A 28 -6.58 9.72 -3.39
N GLU A 29 -6.24 10.01 -4.65
CA GLU A 29 -5.49 9.09 -5.50
C GLU A 29 -4.03 8.96 -5.08
N ILE A 30 -3.40 10.06 -4.63
CA ILE A 30 -2.03 10.05 -4.10
C ILE A 30 -1.93 9.07 -2.94
N ARG A 31 -2.83 9.14 -1.96
CA ARG A 31 -2.83 8.24 -0.80
C ARG A 31 -2.83 6.77 -1.21
N ILE A 32 -3.72 6.40 -2.13
CA ILE A 32 -3.84 5.02 -2.62
C ILE A 32 -2.61 4.59 -3.42
N GLN A 33 -2.03 5.49 -4.23
CA GLN A 33 -0.80 5.19 -4.97
C GLN A 33 0.39 5.03 -4.05
N LEU A 34 0.51 5.81 -2.98
CA LEU A 34 1.61 5.66 -2.02
C LEU A 34 1.58 4.30 -1.35
N LEU A 35 0.40 3.79 -0.98
CA LEU A 35 0.26 2.41 -0.48
C LEU A 35 0.83 1.41 -1.49
N ARG A 36 0.39 1.50 -2.75
CA ARG A 36 0.89 0.62 -3.83
C ARG A 36 2.40 0.75 -4.03
N CYS A 37 2.91 1.98 -4.09
CA CYS A 37 4.30 2.26 -4.38
C CYS A 37 5.21 1.75 -3.26
N ARG A 38 4.80 1.85 -1.99
CA ARG A 38 5.57 1.30 -0.87
C ARG A 38 5.69 -0.22 -0.97
N LEU A 39 4.59 -0.90 -1.33
CA LEU A 39 4.63 -2.36 -1.56
C LEU A 39 5.62 -2.74 -2.66
N VAL A 40 5.65 -1.96 -3.74
CA VAL A 40 6.63 -2.12 -4.83
C VAL A 40 8.05 -1.86 -4.32
N GLY A 41 8.26 -0.82 -3.51
CA GLY A 41 9.54 -0.51 -2.87
C GLY A 41 10.08 -1.71 -2.08
N TYR A 42 9.28 -2.29 -1.18
CA TYR A 42 9.66 -3.49 -0.43
C TYR A 42 10.01 -4.67 -1.35
N SER A 43 9.24 -4.88 -2.42
CA SER A 43 9.55 -5.91 -3.42
C SER A 43 10.85 -5.65 -4.19
N LEU A 44 11.21 -4.39 -4.43
CA LEU A 44 12.43 -4.03 -5.15
C LEU A 44 13.66 -4.19 -4.25
N VAL A 45 13.61 -3.71 -3.01
CA VAL A 45 14.72 -3.88 -2.08
C VAL A 45 14.95 -5.36 -1.71
N ALA A 46 13.88 -6.16 -1.66
CA ALA A 46 14.00 -7.61 -1.53
C ALA A 46 14.67 -8.28 -2.75
N GLU A 47 14.43 -7.75 -3.94
CA GLU A 47 15.03 -8.24 -5.19
C GLU A 47 16.49 -7.81 -5.34
N ILE A 48 16.86 -6.63 -4.84
CA ILE A 48 18.24 -6.14 -4.75
C ILE A 48 19.04 -6.95 -3.73
N ASN A 49 18.48 -7.19 -2.54
CA ASN A 49 19.07 -8.00 -1.48
C ASN A 49 20.48 -7.54 -1.04
N GLU A 50 20.67 -6.23 -0.90
CA GLU A 50 21.92 -5.64 -0.39
C GLU A 50 21.64 -4.90 0.93
N PRO A 51 22.61 -4.82 1.86
CA PRO A 51 22.40 -4.21 3.18
C PRO A 51 21.95 -2.75 3.15
N ALA A 52 22.37 -1.98 2.14
CA ALA A 52 22.02 -0.57 1.99
C ALA A 52 20.54 -0.36 1.64
N TYR A 53 19.90 -1.35 1.00
CA TYR A 53 18.50 -1.30 0.58
C TYR A 53 17.67 -2.18 1.50
N SER A 54 17.22 -1.59 2.60
CA SER A 54 16.44 -2.25 3.64
C SER A 54 14.96 -1.80 3.61
N ARG A 55 14.16 -2.37 4.51
CA ARG A 55 12.82 -1.84 4.81
C ARG A 55 12.90 -0.37 5.25
N ASP A 56 13.83 -0.05 6.15
CA ASP A 56 13.98 1.29 6.71
C ASP A 56 14.32 2.32 5.64
N TYR A 57 15.11 1.93 4.63
CA TYR A 57 15.38 2.76 3.46
C TYR A 57 14.09 3.17 2.75
N VAL A 58 13.22 2.19 2.46
CA VAL A 58 11.90 2.46 1.85
C VAL A 58 11.02 3.28 2.80
N ASP A 59 10.99 2.95 4.08
CA ASP A 59 10.17 3.66 5.06
C ASP A 59 10.57 5.13 5.19
N GLN A 60 11.87 5.44 5.10
CA GLN A 60 12.40 6.81 5.11
C GLN A 60 11.98 7.61 3.88
N ILE A 61 12.10 7.05 2.66
CA ILE A 61 11.65 7.71 1.43
C ILE A 61 10.20 8.15 1.55
N PHE A 62 9.33 7.24 1.99
CA PHE A 62 7.90 7.53 2.07
C PHE A 62 7.57 8.50 3.20
N ARG A 63 8.28 8.44 4.33
CA ARG A 63 8.12 9.41 5.42
C ARG A 63 8.35 10.84 4.92
N GLU A 64 9.41 11.05 4.15
CA GLU A 64 9.72 12.35 3.53
C GLU A 64 8.63 12.77 2.53
N VAL A 65 8.13 11.84 1.72
CA VAL A 65 7.03 12.11 0.78
C VAL A 65 5.76 12.56 1.51
N TYR A 66 5.37 11.88 2.59
CA TYR A 66 4.19 12.25 3.39
C TYR A 66 4.36 13.63 4.06
N GLN A 67 5.57 13.96 4.55
CA GLN A 67 5.88 15.29 5.08
C GLN A 67 5.74 16.39 4.02
N ASN A 68 6.37 16.19 2.85
CA ASN A 68 6.29 17.13 1.73
C ASN A 68 4.85 17.35 1.23
N LEU A 69 4.05 16.28 1.21
CA LEU A 69 2.63 16.38 0.87
C LEU A 69 1.87 17.19 1.93
N SER A 70 2.15 16.97 3.21
CA SER A 70 1.49 17.71 4.29
C SER A 70 1.74 19.21 4.18
N GLU A 71 2.98 19.60 3.90
CA GLU A 71 3.37 20.99 3.63
C GLU A 71 2.65 21.55 2.40
N LYS A 72 2.64 20.79 1.30
CA LYS A 72 2.02 21.22 0.04
C LYS A 72 0.52 21.45 0.14
N PHE A 73 -0.19 20.57 0.85
CA PHE A 73 -1.64 20.62 0.96
C PHE A 73 -2.13 21.41 2.19
N GLY A 74 -1.22 21.90 3.04
CA GLY A 74 -1.55 22.69 4.22
C GLY A 74 -2.36 21.94 5.28
N GLN A 75 -2.29 20.59 5.27
CA GLN A 75 -2.99 19.72 6.20
C GLN A 75 -2.10 18.52 6.53
N GLU A 76 -2.28 17.93 7.71
CA GLU A 76 -1.52 16.75 8.10
C GLU A 76 -1.94 15.53 7.26
N ILE A 77 -0.97 14.93 6.56
CA ILE A 77 -1.13 13.69 5.81
C ILE A 77 -0.23 12.65 6.45
N VAL A 78 -0.80 11.91 7.39
CA VAL A 78 -0.08 10.91 8.18
C VAL A 78 0.33 9.73 7.31
N ASP A 79 1.57 9.28 7.50
CA ASP A 79 2.07 8.04 6.93
C ASP A 79 1.42 6.83 7.64
N PRO A 80 0.63 6.00 6.93
CA PRO A 80 -0.08 4.88 7.52
C PRO A 80 0.82 3.81 8.19
N TYR A 81 2.10 3.73 7.83
CA TYR A 81 3.03 2.74 8.41
C TYR A 81 3.68 3.22 9.72
N GLN A 82 3.45 4.47 10.15
CA GLN A 82 3.91 4.96 11.45
C GLN A 82 3.08 4.41 12.61
N ASP A 83 1.77 4.19 12.40
CA ASP A 83 0.90 3.48 13.35
C ASP A 83 0.06 2.43 12.61
N PRO A 84 0.66 1.27 12.27
CA PRO A 84 -0.04 0.21 11.53
C PRO A 84 -1.30 -0.28 12.25
N CYS A 85 -1.34 -0.20 13.58
CA CYS A 85 -2.52 -0.61 14.35
C CYS A 85 -3.70 0.30 14.06
N THR A 86 -3.52 1.61 14.19
CA THR A 86 -4.62 2.57 13.97
C THR A 86 -4.96 2.66 12.48
N SER A 87 -3.94 2.67 11.62
CA SER A 87 -4.14 2.84 10.18
C SER A 87 -4.86 1.67 9.51
N GLN A 88 -4.77 0.45 10.06
CA GLN A 88 -5.57 -0.69 9.60
C GLN A 88 -7.07 -0.37 9.65
N TYR A 89 -7.57 0.19 10.75
CA TYR A 89 -8.96 0.58 10.91
C TYR A 89 -9.31 1.76 10.00
N GLN A 90 -8.47 2.78 9.97
CA GLN A 90 -8.71 3.99 9.15
C GLN A 90 -8.84 3.66 7.66
N ILE A 91 -8.00 2.76 7.13
CA ILE A 91 -8.07 2.35 5.72
C ILE A 91 -9.36 1.57 5.44
N LEU A 92 -9.78 0.68 6.35
CA LEU A 92 -11.05 -0.06 6.21
C LEU A 92 -12.25 0.89 6.24
N ASP A 93 -12.25 1.85 7.15
CA ASP A 93 -13.31 2.85 7.26
C ASP A 93 -13.32 3.79 6.05
N GLU A 94 -12.16 4.19 5.53
CA GLU A 94 -12.05 4.99 4.31
C GLU A 94 -12.63 4.24 3.11
N LEU A 95 -12.29 2.94 2.93
CA LEU A 95 -12.86 2.09 1.88
C LEU A 95 -14.38 1.97 1.99
N ARG A 96 -14.92 1.76 3.20
CA ARG A 96 -16.37 1.75 3.42
C ARG A 96 -17.01 3.09 3.12
N SER A 97 -16.35 4.18 3.46
CA SER A 97 -16.86 5.52 3.18
C SER A 97 -17.10 5.73 1.69
N TYR A 98 -16.27 5.13 0.83
CA TYR A 98 -16.41 5.22 -0.62
C TYR A 98 -17.69 4.59 -1.15
N LEU A 99 -18.25 3.59 -0.46
CA LEU A 99 -19.54 2.97 -0.82
C LEU A 99 -20.73 3.92 -0.58
N SER A 100 -20.59 4.82 0.40
CA SER A 100 -21.66 5.75 0.80
C SER A 100 -21.55 7.13 0.16
N ARG A 101 -20.41 7.46 -0.44
CA ARG A 101 -20.10 8.76 -1.03
C ARG A 101 -20.37 8.71 -2.54
N ASP A 102 -20.94 9.79 -3.08
CA ASP A 102 -21.03 9.97 -4.53
C ASP A 102 -19.64 10.34 -5.08
N LEU A 103 -18.86 9.30 -5.37
CA LEU A 103 -17.54 9.41 -5.97
C LEU A 103 -17.67 9.02 -7.44
N GLY A 104 -17.22 9.90 -8.34
CA GLY A 104 -17.35 9.67 -9.77
C GLY A 104 -16.77 8.32 -10.22
N GLU A 105 -17.40 7.72 -11.23
CA GLU A 105 -17.10 6.35 -11.69
C GLU A 105 -15.62 6.14 -12.04
N HIS A 106 -14.93 7.16 -12.56
CA HIS A 106 -13.49 7.09 -12.82
C HIS A 106 -12.67 6.81 -11.55
N PHE A 107 -13.00 7.47 -10.44
CA PHE A 107 -12.33 7.24 -9.16
C PHE A 107 -12.69 5.86 -8.60
N MET A 108 -13.95 5.45 -8.69
CA MET A 108 -14.36 4.12 -8.23
C MET A 108 -13.72 2.99 -9.02
N ALA A 109 -13.60 3.14 -10.34
CA ALA A 109 -12.85 2.21 -11.20
C ALA A 109 -11.37 2.18 -10.82
N PHE A 110 -10.79 3.34 -10.50
CA PHE A 110 -9.44 3.44 -9.98
C PHE A 110 -9.28 2.66 -8.66
N VAL A 111 -10.15 2.88 -7.67
CA VAL A 111 -10.10 2.17 -6.37
C VAL A 111 -10.21 0.66 -6.57
N ARG A 112 -11.19 0.19 -7.33
CA ARG A 112 -11.35 -1.23 -7.70
C ARG A 112 -10.06 -1.81 -8.30
N SER A 113 -9.43 -1.08 -9.23
CA SER A 113 -8.17 -1.52 -9.87
C SER A 113 -7.00 -1.67 -8.90
N LYS A 114 -7.05 -0.98 -7.75
CA LYS A 114 -6.01 -0.99 -6.71
C LYS A 114 -6.30 -1.96 -5.58
N PHE A 115 -7.51 -2.51 -5.47
CA PHE A 115 -7.90 -3.43 -4.41
C PHE A 115 -6.92 -4.59 -4.21
N LYS A 116 -6.73 -5.41 -5.25
CA LYS A 116 -5.80 -6.54 -5.28
C LYS A 116 -4.31 -6.13 -5.19
N LYS A 117 -3.97 -4.89 -5.57
CA LYS A 117 -2.57 -4.45 -5.76
C LYS A 117 -2.03 -3.59 -4.61
N ALA A 118 -2.91 -2.98 -3.82
CA ALA A 118 -2.57 -1.98 -2.82
C ALA A 118 -3.26 -2.29 -1.50
N PHE A 119 -4.60 -2.32 -1.48
CA PHE A 119 -5.36 -2.41 -0.23
C PHE A 119 -5.15 -3.74 0.48
N ILE A 120 -5.34 -4.88 -0.20
CA ILE A 120 -5.21 -6.21 0.41
C ILE A 120 -3.80 -6.42 0.99
N PRO A 121 -2.70 -6.24 0.23
CA PRO A 121 -1.37 -6.45 0.80
C PRO A 121 -0.99 -5.43 1.86
N THR A 122 -1.44 -4.17 1.74
CA THR A 122 -1.19 -3.15 2.77
C THR A 122 -1.85 -3.55 4.08
N LEU A 123 -3.14 -3.86 4.06
CA LEU A 123 -3.87 -4.25 5.27
C LEU A 123 -3.33 -5.54 5.88
N ARG A 124 -2.86 -6.49 5.05
CA ARG A 124 -2.15 -7.66 5.55
C ARG A 124 -0.89 -7.27 6.31
N LEU A 125 -0.04 -6.43 5.72
CA LEU A 125 1.18 -5.97 6.38
C LEU A 125 0.88 -5.17 7.65
N MET A 126 -0.14 -4.32 7.65
CA MET A 126 -0.53 -3.59 8.85
C MET A 126 -0.96 -4.51 9.98
N THR A 127 -1.72 -5.55 9.62
CA THR A 127 -2.13 -6.60 10.56
C THR A 127 -0.90 -7.28 11.17
N ASP A 128 0.07 -7.66 10.35
CA ASP A 128 1.27 -8.37 10.80
C ASP A 128 2.21 -7.46 11.62
N LEU A 129 2.35 -6.19 11.22
CA LEU A 129 3.22 -5.20 11.87
C LEU A 129 2.64 -4.59 13.14
N CYS A 130 1.32 -4.61 13.33
CA CYS A 130 0.70 -4.03 14.51
C CYS A 130 1.07 -4.83 15.79
N PRO A 131 1.69 -4.22 16.81
CA PRO A 131 2.09 -4.94 18.03
C PRO A 131 0.97 -5.15 19.06
N ARG A 132 -0.21 -4.53 18.88
CA ARG A 132 -1.32 -4.60 19.84
C ARG A 132 -1.92 -6.00 19.91
N VAL A 133 -2.34 -6.40 21.10
CA VAL A 133 -2.94 -7.73 21.36
C VAL A 133 -4.42 -7.75 21.01
N ASP A 134 -5.09 -6.61 21.15
CA ASP A 134 -6.52 -6.36 20.90
C ASP A 134 -6.80 -5.86 19.46
N LYS A 135 -5.87 -6.09 18.53
CA LYS A 135 -6.02 -5.73 17.12
C LYS A 135 -6.96 -6.68 16.37
N TYR A 136 -7.48 -6.26 15.22
CA TYR A 136 -8.10 -7.19 14.28
C TYR A 136 -7.09 -8.25 13.83
N SER A 137 -7.50 -9.50 13.95
CA SER A 137 -6.85 -10.62 13.30
C SER A 137 -6.95 -10.48 11.78
N TRP A 138 -6.05 -11.16 11.06
CA TRP A 138 -6.11 -11.18 9.59
C TRP A 138 -7.43 -11.75 9.08
N GLN A 139 -8.04 -12.70 9.80
CA GLN A 139 -9.34 -13.26 9.40
C GLN A 139 -10.46 -12.23 9.50
N GLU A 140 -10.47 -11.41 10.55
CA GLU A 140 -11.44 -10.31 10.68
C GLU A 140 -11.27 -9.25 9.60
N VAL A 141 -10.02 -8.92 9.25
CA VAL A 141 -9.74 -7.99 8.15
C VAL A 141 -10.14 -8.58 6.80
N LYS A 142 -9.88 -9.88 6.59
CA LYS A 142 -10.30 -10.62 5.38
C LYS A 142 -11.81 -10.58 5.20
N MET A 143 -12.59 -10.87 6.23
CA MET A 143 -14.06 -10.83 6.14
C MET A 143 -14.55 -9.44 5.70
N GLN A 144 -14.03 -8.39 6.33
CA GLN A 144 -14.38 -7.01 5.98
C GLN A 144 -13.98 -6.65 4.55
N LEU A 145 -12.81 -7.10 4.10
CA LEU A 145 -12.37 -6.87 2.72
C LEU A 145 -13.23 -7.60 1.70
N GLN A 146 -13.67 -8.83 1.99
CA GLN A 146 -14.56 -9.58 1.10
C GLN A 146 -15.92 -8.90 0.96
N GLU A 147 -16.48 -8.38 2.06
CA GLU A 147 -17.72 -7.58 2.05
C GLU A 147 -17.55 -6.33 1.18
N ILE A 148 -16.50 -5.55 1.43
CA ILE A 148 -16.20 -4.33 0.65
C ILE A 148 -15.98 -4.66 -0.83
N MET A 149 -15.27 -5.74 -1.16
CA MET A 149 -15.05 -6.14 -2.56
C MET A 149 -16.35 -6.44 -3.28
N GLN A 150 -17.27 -7.13 -2.60
CA GLN A 150 -18.57 -7.47 -3.14
C GLN A 150 -19.41 -6.21 -3.38
N GLU A 151 -19.49 -5.32 -2.39
CA GLU A 151 -20.26 -4.08 -2.49
C GLU A 151 -19.65 -3.09 -3.51
N MET A 152 -18.32 -3.05 -3.63
CA MET A 152 -17.63 -2.20 -4.60
C MET A 152 -17.62 -2.79 -6.02
N GLU A 153 -18.15 -4.00 -6.24
CA GLU A 153 -18.09 -4.72 -7.52
C GLU A 153 -16.66 -4.84 -8.07
N VAL A 154 -15.73 -5.27 -7.21
CA VAL A 154 -14.34 -5.50 -7.62
C VAL A 154 -14.27 -6.72 -8.56
N ASP A 155 -13.79 -6.50 -9.78
CA ASP A 155 -13.70 -7.52 -10.86
C ASP A 155 -12.51 -8.50 -10.68
N VAL A 156 -12.35 -9.06 -9.47
CA VAL A 156 -11.41 -10.17 -9.18
C VAL A 156 -11.97 -11.04 -8.05
N THR A 157 -11.67 -12.33 -8.08
CA THR A 157 -12.07 -13.22 -6.97
C THR A 157 -11.13 -13.08 -5.78
N TRP A 158 -11.59 -13.53 -4.61
CA TRP A 158 -10.77 -13.54 -3.41
C TRP A 158 -9.58 -14.49 -3.53
N GLU A 159 -9.75 -15.64 -4.17
CA GLU A 159 -8.70 -16.63 -4.39
C GLU A 159 -7.54 -16.05 -5.20
N GLU A 160 -7.84 -15.28 -6.26
CA GLU A 160 -6.80 -14.57 -7.01
C GLU A 160 -6.06 -13.52 -6.17
N CYS A 161 -6.75 -12.91 -5.21
CA CYS A 161 -6.16 -11.96 -4.30
C CYS A 161 -5.23 -12.65 -3.30
N GLU A 162 -5.64 -13.80 -2.76
CA GLU A 162 -4.82 -14.62 -1.86
C GLU A 162 -3.57 -15.14 -2.56
N GLU A 163 -3.70 -15.72 -3.75
CA GLU A 163 -2.54 -16.22 -4.51
C GLU A 163 -1.53 -15.11 -4.77
N ARG A 164 -2.00 -13.91 -5.14
CA ARG A 164 -1.13 -12.75 -5.33
C ARG A 164 -0.49 -12.31 -4.00
N LEU A 165 -1.25 -12.29 -2.92
CA LEU A 165 -0.78 -11.88 -1.60
C LEU A 165 0.32 -12.83 -1.10
N GLU A 166 0.12 -14.15 -1.22
CA GLU A 166 1.11 -15.15 -0.82
C GLU A 166 2.42 -15.00 -1.60
N ARG A 167 2.34 -14.84 -2.93
CA ARG A 167 3.51 -14.57 -3.77
C ARG A 167 4.23 -13.29 -3.35
N TYR A 168 3.47 -12.27 -2.98
CA TYR A 168 4.01 -11.00 -2.51
C TYR A 168 4.73 -11.15 -1.16
N LEU A 169 4.08 -11.75 -0.16
CA LEU A 169 4.64 -11.97 1.17
C LEU A 169 5.94 -12.79 1.10
N LYS A 170 5.91 -13.90 0.35
CA LYS A 170 7.12 -14.73 0.12
C LYS A 170 8.26 -13.93 -0.50
N LYS A 171 7.96 -12.98 -1.39
CA LYS A 171 8.98 -12.14 -2.01
C LYS A 171 9.63 -11.19 -1.00
N ILE A 172 8.85 -10.61 -0.08
CA ILE A 172 9.32 -9.56 0.83
C ILE A 172 9.72 -10.06 2.22
N GLU A 173 9.48 -11.33 2.53
CA GLU A 173 9.87 -12.00 3.79
C GLU A 173 11.32 -11.67 4.21
N PRO A 174 12.35 -11.71 3.34
CA PRO A 174 13.73 -11.38 3.72
C PRO A 174 13.94 -9.93 4.21
N VAL A 175 13.02 -9.03 3.84
CA VAL A 175 13.04 -7.61 4.20
C VAL A 175 12.21 -7.34 5.47
N LEU A 176 11.21 -8.18 5.75
CA LEU A 176 10.39 -8.07 6.96
C LEU A 176 11.03 -8.73 8.19
N GLU A 177 11.81 -9.79 8.00
CA GLU A 177 12.30 -10.67 9.09
C GLU A 177 13.65 -10.28 9.72
N LYS A 178 14.24 -9.13 9.39
CA LYS A 178 15.47 -8.68 10.05
C LYS A 178 15.17 -8.13 11.46
N LYS A 179 15.15 -9.04 12.44
CA LYS A 179 15.41 -8.74 13.86
C LYS A 179 16.91 -8.82 14.16
#